data_AF-A0A846QKB2-F1
#
_entry.id   AF-A0A846QKB2-F1
#
_cell.length_a   1.000
_cell.length_b   1.000
_cell.length_c   1.000
_cell.angle_alpha   90.00
_cell.angle_beta   90.00
_cell.angle_gamma   90.00
#
_symmetry.space_group_name_H-M   'P 1'
#
loop_
_entity.id
_entity.type
_entity.pdbx_description
1 polymer ?
#
loop_
_entity_poly.entity_id
_entity_poly.type
_entity_poly.pdbx_seq_one_letter_code
_entity_poly.pdbx_strand_id
1 'polypeptide(L)'
;MVRCCLCEAIIENGLMFGFWGQEQKTKPICIPCLKKLLDSDGKETGIKQRIQKWLDEENISYNAIGEPRHLFHFALEEVGPLRMNIEVFQEKRNLDIVMGFMTFLSKDLTFRIYKFSQKEKEQFKQKVDDFLSTLRVDYRTGIRVGYEVISERGHYGAKYFIKTKSHDFDKEKFLKILEMTKNTGEKSDDFLNQTLRN
;
A
#
# COMPACT_ATOMS: atom_id res chain seq x y z
N MET A 1 23.35 -22.94 -6.28
CA MET A 1 21.92 -23.32 -6.24
C MET A 1 21.10 -22.14 -6.72
N VAL A 2 20.37 -22.29 -7.81
CA VAL A 2 19.54 -21.23 -8.37
C VAL A 2 18.21 -21.22 -7.61
N ARG A 3 17.75 -20.05 -7.15
CA ARG A 3 16.43 -19.92 -6.51
C ARG A 3 15.46 -19.21 -7.43
N CYS A 4 14.22 -19.68 -7.44
CA CYS A 4 13.14 -18.99 -8.12
C CYS A 4 12.93 -17.62 -7.50
N CYS A 5 12.95 -16.55 -8.30
CA CYS A 5 12.71 -15.18 -7.83
C CYS A 5 11.28 -14.95 -7.36
N LEU A 6 10.35 -15.86 -7.69
CA LEU A 6 8.95 -15.77 -7.28
C LEU A 6 8.64 -16.59 -6.03
N CYS A 7 8.96 -17.89 -6.01
CA CYS A 7 8.61 -18.76 -4.87
C CYS A 7 9.79 -19.08 -3.94
N GLU A 8 10.99 -18.57 -4.23
CA GLU A 8 12.23 -18.79 -3.47
C GLU A 8 12.70 -20.26 -3.35
N ALA A 9 11.93 -21.20 -3.91
CA ALA A 9 12.30 -22.60 -3.98
C ALA A 9 13.60 -22.79 -4.79
N ILE A 10 14.38 -23.77 -4.38
CA ILE A 10 15.58 -24.19 -5.10
C ILE A 10 15.14 -24.82 -6.41
N ILE A 11 15.68 -24.31 -7.52
CA ILE A 11 15.53 -24.90 -8.84
C ILE A 11 16.62 -25.96 -8.94
N GLU A 12 16.22 -27.23 -8.97
CA GLU A 12 17.16 -28.35 -9.05
C GLU A 12 17.99 -28.28 -10.35
N ASN A 13 19.26 -28.67 -10.24
CA ASN A 13 20.19 -28.66 -11.37
C ASN A 13 19.69 -29.61 -12.47
N GLY A 14 19.49 -29.09 -13.67
CA GLY A 14 19.03 -29.86 -14.85
C GLY A 14 17.58 -29.60 -15.27
N LEU A 15 16.78 -28.90 -14.46
CA LEU A 15 15.45 -28.46 -14.87
C LEU A 15 15.53 -27.17 -15.70
N MET A 16 14.77 -27.10 -16.80
CA MET A 16 14.58 -25.82 -17.51
C MET A 16 13.93 -24.80 -16.58
N PHE A 17 14.39 -23.55 -16.61
CA PHE A 17 13.82 -22.42 -15.88
C PHE A 17 13.78 -21.18 -16.77
N GLY A 18 12.87 -20.26 -16.48
CA GLY A 18 12.75 -19.00 -17.21
C GLY A 18 13.55 -17.87 -16.58
N PHE A 19 13.48 -16.71 -17.23
CA PHE A 19 14.04 -15.46 -16.73
C PHE A 19 12.93 -14.42 -16.64
N TRP A 20 12.80 -13.76 -15.49
CA TRP A 20 11.77 -12.74 -15.22
C TRP A 20 12.37 -11.44 -14.73
N GLY A 21 11.87 -10.31 -15.21
CA GLY A 21 12.33 -8.96 -14.85
C GLY A 21 12.75 -8.14 -16.07
N GLN A 22 13.34 -6.97 -15.82
CA GLN A 22 13.87 -6.11 -16.87
C GLN A 22 15.01 -6.79 -17.63
N GLU A 23 15.15 -6.50 -18.92
CA GLU A 23 16.09 -7.16 -19.83
C GLU A 23 17.55 -7.14 -19.31
N GLN A 24 17.95 -6.07 -18.61
CA GLN A 24 19.29 -5.94 -18.02
C GLN A 24 19.44 -6.53 -16.60
N LYS A 25 18.34 -6.97 -15.96
CA LYS A 25 18.31 -7.46 -14.57
C LYS A 25 17.35 -8.63 -14.39
N THR A 26 17.38 -9.57 -15.33
CA THR A 26 16.51 -10.74 -15.24
C THR A 26 16.93 -11.64 -14.07
N LYS A 27 15.94 -12.16 -13.36
CA LYS A 27 16.13 -13.12 -12.26
C LYS A 27 15.58 -14.49 -12.68
N PRO A 28 16.19 -15.59 -12.21
CA PRO A 28 15.72 -16.95 -12.52
C PRO A 28 14.31 -17.20 -11.96
N ILE A 29 13.42 -17.81 -12.73
CA ILE A 29 12.06 -18.16 -12.30
C ILE A 29 11.76 -19.62 -12.67
N CYS A 30 11.17 -20.40 -11.75
CA CYS A 30 10.83 -21.79 -12.05
C CYS A 30 9.64 -21.86 -13.03
N ILE A 31 9.58 -22.91 -13.86
CA ILE A 31 8.55 -23.07 -14.89
C ILE A 31 7.12 -23.01 -14.33
N PRO A 32 6.79 -23.60 -13.16
CA PRO A 32 5.46 -23.42 -12.57
C PRO A 32 5.12 -21.96 -12.27
N CYS A 33 6.08 -21.19 -11.77
CA CYS A 33 5.89 -19.75 -11.50
C CYS A 33 5.82 -18.94 -12.79
N LEU A 34 6.63 -19.28 -13.80
CA LEU A 34 6.57 -18.66 -15.12
C LEU A 34 5.22 -18.92 -15.79
N LYS A 35 4.70 -20.16 -15.76
CA LYS A 35 3.37 -20.51 -16.26
C LYS A 35 2.26 -19.75 -15.53
N LYS A 36 2.33 -19.63 -14.20
CA LYS A 36 1.39 -18.78 -13.42
C LYS A 36 1.41 -17.30 -13.82
N LEU A 37 2.54 -16.80 -14.32
CA LEU A 37 2.64 -15.42 -14.81
C LEU A 37 2.16 -15.27 -16.26
N LEU A 38 2.21 -16.34 -17.05
CA LEU A 38 1.85 -16.35 -18.47
C LEU A 38 0.40 -16.83 -18.71
N ASP A 39 -0.22 -17.53 -17.75
CA ASP A 39 -1.62 -17.94 -17.80
C ASP A 39 -2.53 -16.73 -17.52
N SER A 40 -2.98 -16.16 -18.61
CA SER A 40 -3.71 -14.90 -18.76
C SER A 40 -5.21 -15.06 -18.47
N ASP A 41 -5.55 -15.68 -17.34
CA ASP A 41 -6.95 -15.91 -16.89
C ASP A 41 -7.28 -15.30 -15.51
N GLY A 42 -6.48 -14.34 -15.04
CA GLY A 42 -6.83 -13.56 -13.84
C GLY A 42 -6.78 -14.35 -12.52
N LYS A 43 -5.96 -15.40 -12.42
CA LYS A 43 -5.66 -16.09 -11.16
C LYS A 43 -4.32 -15.64 -10.54
N GLU A 44 -4.33 -15.64 -9.21
CA GLU A 44 -3.36 -15.15 -8.23
C GLU A 44 -1.88 -15.40 -8.61
N THR A 45 -1.13 -14.32 -8.82
CA THR A 45 0.28 -14.28 -9.30
C THR A 45 1.33 -14.68 -8.26
N GLY A 46 0.95 -15.45 -7.23
CA GLY A 46 1.83 -15.78 -6.10
C GLY A 46 2.15 -14.60 -5.18
N ILE A 47 1.77 -13.37 -5.54
CA ILE A 47 2.07 -12.18 -4.75
C ILE A 47 1.30 -12.17 -3.43
N LYS A 48 0.06 -12.66 -3.41
CA LYS A 48 -0.70 -12.79 -2.17
C LYS A 48 0.04 -13.67 -1.17
N GLN A 49 0.44 -14.87 -1.59
CA GLN A 49 1.18 -15.81 -0.73
C GLN A 49 2.52 -15.22 -0.26
N ARG A 50 3.23 -14.49 -1.13
CA ARG A 50 4.46 -13.79 -0.75
C ARG A 50 4.21 -12.73 0.32
N ILE A 51 3.20 -11.89 0.15
CA ILE A 51 2.84 -10.86 1.13
C ILE A 51 2.48 -11.51 2.48
N GLN A 52 1.66 -12.57 2.48
CA GLN A 52 1.35 -13.31 3.71
C GLN A 52 2.60 -13.83 4.40
N LYS A 53 3.49 -14.50 3.64
CA LYS A 53 4.77 -14.99 4.17
C LYS A 53 5.60 -13.85 4.80
N TRP A 54 5.68 -12.69 4.14
CA TRP A 54 6.43 -11.56 4.68
C TRP A 54 5.76 -10.98 5.93
N LEU A 55 4.44 -10.90 5.98
CA LEU A 55 3.70 -10.47 7.17
C LEU A 55 3.97 -11.41 8.35
N ASP A 56 3.92 -12.73 8.11
CA ASP A 56 4.20 -13.76 9.12
C ASP A 56 5.65 -13.66 9.62
N GLU A 57 6.63 -13.51 8.72
CA GLU A 57 8.05 -13.36 9.07
C GLU A 57 8.35 -12.11 9.92
N GLU A 58 7.63 -11.02 9.67
CA GLU A 58 7.77 -9.77 10.42
C GLU A 58 6.85 -9.70 11.66
N ASN A 59 6.12 -10.77 11.96
CA ASN A 59 5.13 -10.84 13.05
C ASN A 59 4.09 -9.70 13.00
N ILE A 60 3.64 -9.33 11.79
CA ILE A 60 2.60 -8.32 11.60
C ILE A 60 1.24 -9.01 11.58
N SER A 61 0.34 -8.64 12.50
CA SER A 61 -1.04 -9.15 12.50
C SER A 61 -1.83 -8.62 11.30
N TYR A 62 -2.62 -9.48 10.67
CA TYR A 62 -3.47 -9.09 9.55
C TYR A 62 -4.74 -9.93 9.45
N ASN A 63 -5.76 -9.31 8.85
CA ASN A 63 -7.03 -9.94 8.49
C ASN A 63 -7.27 -9.85 6.98
N ALA A 64 -7.78 -10.92 6.39
CA ALA A 64 -8.18 -10.94 4.99
C ALA A 64 -9.58 -10.35 4.83
N ILE A 65 -9.73 -9.36 3.94
CA ILE A 65 -11.01 -8.71 3.63
C ILE A 65 -11.55 -9.25 2.30
N GLY A 66 -12.81 -9.67 2.31
CA GLY A 66 -13.53 -10.10 1.11
C GLY A 66 -14.10 -8.91 0.33
N GLU A 67 -13.28 -8.25 -0.48
CA GLU A 67 -13.74 -7.16 -1.37
C GLU A 67 -13.93 -7.67 -2.81
N PRO A 68 -15.17 -7.68 -3.37
CA PRO A 68 -15.46 -8.21 -4.70
C PRO A 68 -14.61 -7.65 -5.85
N ARG A 69 -14.14 -6.41 -5.74
CA ARG A 69 -13.31 -5.77 -6.79
C ARG A 69 -11.83 -6.09 -6.66
N HIS A 70 -11.40 -6.68 -5.55
CA HIS A 70 -10.00 -6.96 -5.26
C HIS A 70 -9.65 -8.43 -5.58
N LEU A 71 -8.42 -8.68 -6.03
CA LEU A 71 -7.82 -10.01 -6.12
C LEU A 71 -7.47 -10.52 -4.72
N PHE A 72 -6.93 -9.63 -3.90
CA PHE A 72 -6.73 -9.84 -2.48
C PHE A 72 -6.80 -8.50 -1.76
N HIS A 73 -7.12 -8.55 -0.47
CA HIS A 73 -7.13 -7.40 0.41
C HIS A 73 -6.78 -7.89 1.82
N PHE A 74 -5.74 -7.30 2.42
CA PHE A 74 -5.36 -7.48 3.81
C PHE A 74 -5.49 -6.16 4.55
N ALA A 75 -6.11 -6.20 5.73
CA ALA A 75 -5.99 -5.14 6.74
C ALA A 75 -4.97 -5.59 7.77
N LEU A 76 -3.87 -4.85 7.85
CA LEU A 76 -2.81 -5.00 8.83
C LEU A 76 -3.22 -4.22 10.07
N GLU A 77 -3.15 -4.87 11.22
CA GLU A 77 -3.65 -4.34 12.48
C GLU A 77 -2.51 -3.82 13.35
N GLU A 78 -2.79 -2.72 14.05
CA GLU A 78 -1.93 -2.16 15.10
C GLU A 78 -0.49 -1.89 14.65
N VAL A 79 -0.32 -1.41 13.41
CA VAL A 79 1.01 -1.19 12.84
C VAL A 79 1.61 0.12 13.37
N GLY A 80 2.81 0.03 13.94
CA GLY A 80 3.57 1.19 14.41
C GLY A 80 3.07 1.77 15.76
N PRO A 81 3.71 2.83 16.28
CA PRO A 81 3.41 3.36 17.61
C PRO A 81 2.01 3.96 17.73
N LEU A 82 1.41 4.39 16.60
CA LEU A 82 0.03 4.89 16.56
C LEU A 82 -1.02 3.78 16.41
N ARG A 83 -0.61 2.50 16.40
CA ARG A 83 -1.50 1.34 16.17
C ARG A 83 -2.39 1.53 14.94
N MET A 84 -1.77 1.91 13.83
CA MET A 84 -2.49 2.24 12.60
C MET A 84 -3.07 0.99 11.95
N ASN A 85 -4.22 1.17 11.29
CA ASN A 85 -4.75 0.18 10.35
C ASN A 85 -4.24 0.51 8.95
N ILE A 86 -3.45 -0.40 8.38
CA ILE A 86 -2.89 -0.27 7.03
C ILE A 86 -3.56 -1.31 6.13
N GLU A 87 -4.01 -0.91 4.96
CA GLU A 87 -4.58 -1.80 3.96
C GLU A 87 -3.54 -2.12 2.89
N VAL A 88 -3.50 -3.38 2.44
CA VAL A 88 -2.71 -3.84 1.31
C VAL A 88 -3.61 -4.64 0.38
N PHE A 89 -3.76 -4.21 -0.86
CA PHE A 89 -4.66 -4.86 -1.81
C PHE A 89 -4.19 -4.75 -3.26
N GLN A 90 -4.82 -5.55 -4.11
CA GLN A 90 -4.69 -5.47 -5.57
C GLN A 90 -6.07 -5.55 -6.21
N GLU A 91 -6.39 -4.65 -7.14
CA GLU A 91 -7.65 -4.69 -7.90
C GLU A 91 -7.61 -5.74 -9.02
N LYS A 92 -8.76 -6.35 -9.35
CA LYS A 92 -8.87 -7.39 -10.41
C LYS A 92 -8.40 -6.96 -11.80
N ARG A 93 -8.47 -5.67 -12.11
CA ARG A 93 -8.12 -5.13 -13.44
C ARG A 93 -6.83 -4.31 -13.43
N ASN A 94 -6.11 -4.28 -12.31
CA ASN A 94 -4.88 -3.52 -12.18
C ASN A 94 -3.73 -4.40 -11.67
N LEU A 95 -2.56 -4.24 -12.26
CA LEU A 95 -1.33 -4.90 -11.83
C LEU A 95 -0.63 -4.16 -10.68
N ASP A 96 -1.17 -3.00 -10.28
CA ASP A 96 -0.66 -2.24 -9.15
C ASP A 96 -1.06 -2.88 -7.83
N ILE A 97 -0.07 -3.08 -6.96
CA ILE A 97 -0.28 -3.32 -5.54
C ILE A 97 -0.44 -1.96 -4.87
N VAL A 98 -1.47 -1.84 -4.04
CA VAL A 98 -1.79 -0.64 -3.28
C VAL A 98 -1.54 -0.94 -1.80
N MET A 99 -0.78 -0.08 -1.13
CA MET A 99 -0.64 -0.07 0.33
C MET A 99 -0.95 1.31 0.85
N GLY A 100 -1.75 1.43 1.89
CA GLY A 100 -2.16 2.74 2.39
C GLY A 100 -2.89 2.67 3.72
N PHE A 101 -3.26 3.82 4.24
CA PHE A 101 -4.13 3.92 5.40
C PHE A 101 -5.25 4.91 5.12
N MET A 102 -6.35 4.73 5.84
CA MET A 102 -7.43 5.70 5.90
C MET A 102 -7.45 6.28 7.31
N THR A 103 -7.35 7.60 7.41
CA THR A 103 -7.55 8.31 8.67
C THR A 103 -8.87 9.08 8.62
N PHE A 104 -9.65 8.99 9.69
CA PHE A 104 -10.82 9.82 9.89
C PHE A 104 -10.48 10.91 10.88
N LEU A 105 -10.98 12.11 10.61
CA LEU A 105 -10.85 13.22 11.55
C LEU A 105 -11.60 12.86 12.84
N SER A 106 -11.04 13.26 13.98
CA SER A 106 -11.69 13.04 15.28
C SER A 106 -13.10 13.66 15.29
N LYS A 107 -13.99 13.15 16.16
CA LYS A 107 -15.36 13.69 16.27
C LYS A 107 -15.34 15.19 16.59
N ASP A 108 -14.40 15.63 17.42
CA ASP A 108 -14.21 17.04 17.77
C ASP A 108 -13.78 17.88 16.57
N LEU A 109 -12.82 17.39 15.78
CA LEU A 109 -12.36 18.10 14.59
C LEU A 109 -13.44 18.16 13.51
N THR A 110 -14.17 17.06 13.34
CA THR A 110 -15.34 16.97 12.46
C THR A 110 -16.38 18.01 12.86
N PHE A 111 -16.72 18.08 14.15
CA PHE A 111 -17.69 19.06 14.68
C PHE A 111 -17.22 20.51 14.53
N ARG A 112 -15.93 20.78 14.69
CA ARG A 112 -15.36 22.12 14.43
C ARG A 112 -15.47 22.51 12.96
N ILE A 113 -15.08 21.61 12.05
CA ILE A 113 -15.22 21.84 10.59
C ILE A 113 -16.67 22.09 10.21
N TYR A 114 -17.63 21.43 10.86
CA TYR A 114 -19.05 21.70 10.63
C TYR A 114 -19.45 23.14 10.92
N LYS A 115 -18.83 23.76 11.93
CA LYS A 115 -19.08 25.16 12.32
C LYS A 115 -18.34 26.18 11.45
N PHE A 116 -17.40 25.74 10.61
CA PHE A 116 -16.68 26.62 9.71
C PHE A 116 -17.61 27.24 8.67
N SER A 117 -17.40 28.51 8.39
CA SER A 117 -17.90 29.19 7.19
C SER A 117 -17.32 28.54 5.93
N GLN A 118 -17.91 28.83 4.76
CA GLN A 118 -17.38 28.33 3.49
C GLN A 118 -15.92 28.76 3.25
N LYS A 119 -15.55 29.98 3.65
CA LYS A 119 -14.19 30.49 3.52
C LYS A 119 -13.19 29.71 4.39
N GLU A 120 -13.57 29.38 5.62
CA GLU A 120 -12.74 28.59 6.54
C GLU A 120 -12.61 27.13 6.09
N LYS A 121 -13.67 26.55 5.50
CA LYS A 121 -13.60 25.22 4.89
C LYS A 121 -12.62 25.18 3.72
N GLU A 122 -12.64 26.19 2.85
CA GLU A 122 -11.70 26.28 1.72
C GLU A 122 -10.25 26.44 2.22
N GLN A 123 -10.03 27.29 3.23
CA GLN A 123 -8.72 27.47 3.85
C GLN A 123 -8.21 26.18 4.53
N PHE A 124 -9.08 25.47 5.23
CA PHE A 124 -8.74 24.18 5.83
C PHE A 124 -8.37 23.15 4.78
N LYS A 125 -9.18 23.04 3.71
CA LYS A 125 -8.89 22.15 2.58
C LYS A 125 -7.55 22.49 1.94
N GLN A 126 -7.26 23.77 1.73
CA GLN A 126 -5.99 24.20 1.16
C GLN A 126 -4.79 23.86 2.06
N LYS A 127 -4.90 24.04 3.38
CA LYS A 127 -3.85 23.60 4.33
C LYS A 127 -3.62 22.09 4.29
N VAL A 128 -4.69 21.30 4.19
CA VAL A 128 -4.60 19.84 4.06
C VAL A 128 -3.94 19.46 2.73
N ASP A 129 -4.35 20.09 1.63
CA ASP A 129 -3.76 19.85 0.30
C ASP A 129 -2.27 20.23 0.25
N ASP A 130 -1.90 21.36 0.85
CA ASP A 130 -0.51 21.82 0.97
C ASP A 130 0.32 20.82 1.78
N PHE A 131 -0.18 20.36 2.93
CA PHE A 131 0.46 19.33 3.73
C PHE A 131 0.64 18.03 2.94
N LEU A 132 -0.42 17.53 2.30
CA LEU A 132 -0.37 16.29 1.53
C LEU A 132 0.55 16.41 0.31
N SER A 133 0.72 17.61 -0.26
CA SER A 133 1.70 17.87 -1.31
C SER A 133 3.15 17.67 -0.84
N THR A 134 3.45 17.98 0.43
CA THR A 134 4.79 17.77 1.02
C THR A 134 5.11 16.30 1.24
N LEU A 135 4.09 15.44 1.30
CA LEU A 135 4.21 13.99 1.46
C LEU A 135 4.46 13.27 0.12
N ARG A 136 4.40 13.97 -1.03
CA ARG A 136 4.74 13.41 -2.34
C ARG A 136 6.25 13.24 -2.46
N VAL A 137 6.76 12.01 -2.52
CA VAL A 137 8.18 11.80 -2.87
C VAL A 137 8.44 10.56 -3.75
N ASP A 138 9.26 10.86 -4.78
CA ASP A 138 10.09 10.07 -5.70
C ASP A 138 9.48 9.28 -6.88
N TYR A 139 9.21 10.00 -7.98
CA TYR A 139 8.93 9.45 -9.30
C TYR A 139 10.04 8.53 -9.86
N ARG A 140 11.28 8.59 -9.34
CA ARG A 140 12.39 7.73 -9.81
C ARG A 140 12.29 6.28 -9.36
N THR A 141 11.49 5.99 -8.33
CA THR A 141 11.40 4.64 -7.72
C THR A 141 10.23 3.80 -8.25
N GLY A 142 9.43 4.34 -9.19
CA GLY A 142 8.21 3.70 -9.68
C GLY A 142 7.10 3.60 -8.63
N ILE A 143 7.22 4.37 -7.54
CA ILE A 143 6.26 4.46 -6.44
C ILE A 143 5.35 5.67 -6.71
N ARG A 144 4.03 5.45 -6.77
CA ARG A 144 3.05 6.53 -6.96
C ARG A 144 2.31 6.76 -5.66
N VAL A 145 2.47 7.94 -5.08
CA VAL A 145 1.77 8.36 -3.87
C VAL A 145 0.53 9.15 -4.27
N GLY A 146 -0.62 8.82 -3.68
CA GLY A 146 -1.85 9.56 -3.83
C GLY A 146 -2.52 9.83 -2.49
N TYR A 147 -3.32 10.89 -2.47
CA TYR A 147 -4.18 11.22 -1.35
C TYR A 147 -5.59 11.54 -1.85
N GLU A 148 -6.58 11.26 -1.02
CA GLU A 148 -7.97 11.60 -1.29
C GLU A 148 -8.64 12.09 -0.01
N VAL A 149 -9.17 13.31 -0.03
CA VAL A 149 -10.04 13.81 1.05
C VAL A 149 -11.43 13.24 0.82
N ILE A 150 -11.94 12.51 1.79
CA ILE A 150 -13.24 11.84 1.71
C ILE A 150 -14.16 12.51 2.72
N SER A 151 -15.36 12.86 2.26
CA SER A 151 -16.46 13.28 3.10
C SER A 151 -17.57 12.25 2.94
N GLU A 152 -17.68 11.33 3.89
CA GLU A 152 -18.73 10.32 3.91
C GLU A 152 -19.65 10.53 5.10
N ARG A 153 -20.95 10.74 4.83
CA ARG A 153 -22.00 10.90 5.86
C ARG A 153 -21.69 11.94 6.95
N GLY A 154 -20.86 12.94 6.61
CA GLY A 154 -20.45 13.97 7.54
C GLY A 154 -19.14 13.75 8.26
N HIS A 155 -18.49 12.61 8.05
CA HIS A 155 -17.13 12.36 8.51
C HIS A 155 -16.16 12.78 7.42
N TYR A 156 -15.27 13.71 7.78
CA TYR A 156 -14.13 14.06 6.95
C TYR A 156 -12.99 13.08 7.27
N GLY A 157 -12.31 12.61 6.24
CA GLY A 157 -11.15 11.73 6.36
C GLY A 157 -10.19 11.93 5.19
N ALA A 158 -9.02 11.34 5.30
CA ALA A 158 -8.03 11.31 4.24
C ALA A 158 -7.57 9.87 4.02
N LYS A 159 -7.53 9.44 2.75
CA LYS A 159 -6.84 8.22 2.36
C LYS A 159 -5.46 8.60 1.88
N TYR A 160 -4.44 7.94 2.42
CA TYR A 160 -3.08 7.95 1.88
C TYR A 160 -2.82 6.59 1.27
N PHE A 161 -2.30 6.57 0.04
CA PHE A 161 -1.96 5.31 -0.60
C PHE A 161 -0.71 5.42 -1.45
N ILE A 162 0.00 4.31 -1.51
CA ILE A 162 1.18 4.06 -2.31
C ILE A 162 0.85 2.95 -3.30
N LYS A 163 1.04 3.22 -4.59
CA LYS A 163 0.89 2.24 -5.67
C LYS A 163 2.26 1.83 -6.22
N THR A 164 2.44 0.55 -6.43
CA THR A 164 3.63 0.00 -7.10
C THR A 164 3.29 -1.19 -7.98
N LYS A 165 4.06 -1.43 -9.03
CA LYS A 165 3.81 -2.53 -9.96
C LYS A 165 4.14 -3.88 -9.32
N SER A 166 3.27 -4.88 -9.48
CA SER A 166 3.44 -6.22 -8.90
C SER A 166 4.72 -6.94 -9.32
N HIS A 167 5.26 -6.69 -10.51
CA HIS A 167 6.49 -7.32 -11.01
C HIS A 167 7.76 -6.80 -10.33
N ASP A 168 7.73 -5.56 -9.83
CA ASP A 168 8.83 -4.91 -9.10
C ASP A 168 8.61 -4.94 -7.58
N PHE A 169 7.65 -5.72 -7.09
CA PHE A 169 7.29 -5.81 -5.68
C PHE A 169 7.93 -7.03 -5.03
N ASP A 170 8.97 -6.79 -4.25
CA ASP A 170 9.70 -7.76 -3.42
C ASP A 170 9.64 -7.38 -1.93
N LYS A 171 10.23 -8.21 -1.06
CA LYS A 171 10.19 -8.01 0.40
C LYS A 171 10.80 -6.68 0.81
N GLU A 172 11.95 -6.31 0.26
CA GLU A 172 12.62 -5.04 0.57
C GLU A 172 11.73 -3.85 0.23
N LYS A 173 11.12 -3.86 -0.97
CA LYS A 173 10.19 -2.81 -1.39
C LYS A 173 8.91 -2.80 -0.55
N PHE A 174 8.39 -3.97 -0.17
CA PHE A 174 7.25 -4.08 0.75
C PHE A 174 7.55 -3.41 2.09
N LEU A 175 8.66 -3.75 2.74
CA LEU A 175 9.05 -3.17 4.03
C LEU A 175 9.30 -1.66 3.92
N LYS A 176 9.94 -1.22 2.84
CA LYS A 176 10.14 0.21 2.57
C LYS A 176 8.83 0.96 2.44
N ILE A 177 7.87 0.43 1.68
CA ILE A 177 6.55 1.06 1.51
C ILE A 177 5.76 1.05 2.81
N LEU A 178 5.84 -0.03 3.59
CA LEU A 178 5.22 -0.12 4.91
C LEU A 178 5.78 0.94 5.85
N GLU A 179 7.10 1.10 5.89
CA GLU A 179 7.75 2.11 6.72
C GLU A 179 7.43 3.54 6.27
N MET A 180 7.41 3.81 4.97
CA MET A 180 6.93 5.10 4.44
C MET A 180 5.49 5.38 4.88
N THR A 181 4.61 4.37 4.83
CA THR A 181 3.20 4.48 5.21
C THR A 181 3.05 4.82 6.68
N LYS A 182 3.82 4.18 7.58
CA LYS A 182 3.83 4.50 9.02
C LYS A 182 4.29 5.93 9.30
N ASN A 183 5.45 6.31 8.74
CA ASN A 183 6.02 7.64 8.92
C ASN A 183 5.08 8.75 8.41
N THR A 184 4.38 8.50 7.29
CA THR A 184 3.38 9.44 6.80
C THR A 184 2.15 9.50 7.72
N GLY A 185 1.73 8.36 8.27
CA GLY A 185 0.70 8.30 9.30
C GLY A 185 0.97 9.18 10.51
N GLU A 186 2.17 9.05 11.09
CA GLU A 186 2.62 9.85 12.23
C GLU A 186 2.62 11.35 11.93
N LYS A 187 3.21 11.74 10.80
CA LYS A 187 3.19 13.15 10.37
C LYS A 187 1.77 13.68 10.15
N SER A 188 0.87 12.82 9.67
CA SER A 188 -0.52 13.20 9.40
C SER A 188 -1.30 13.39 10.70
N ASP A 189 -1.11 12.50 11.68
CA ASP A 189 -1.71 12.64 13.01
C ASP A 189 -1.21 13.90 13.73
N ASP A 190 0.10 14.16 13.69
CA ASP A 190 0.71 15.37 14.24
C ASP A 190 0.13 16.65 13.61
N PHE A 191 0.02 16.67 12.27
CA PHE A 191 -0.56 17.81 11.55
C PHE A 191 -2.02 18.06 11.95
N LEU A 192 -2.82 17.00 12.05
CA LEU A 192 -4.22 17.11 12.46
C LEU A 192 -4.35 17.59 13.90
N ASN A 193 -3.51 17.08 14.82
CA ASN A 193 -3.47 17.49 16.22
C ASN A 193 -3.01 18.94 16.40
N GLN A 194 -2.07 19.43 15.59
CA GLN A 194 -1.67 20.84 15.60
C GLN A 194 -2.78 21.75 15.05
N THR A 195 -3.47 21.31 14.01
CA THR A 195 -4.61 22.03 13.44
C THR A 195 -5.80 22.11 14.42
N LEU A 196 -5.87 21.23 15.42
CA LEU A 196 -6.84 21.31 16.54
C LEU A 196 -6.49 22.35 17.61
N ARG A 197 -5.23 22.76 17.74
CA ARG A 197 -4.81 23.64 18.84
C ARG A 197 -4.92 25.13 18.50
N ASN A 198 -4.94 25.46 17.20
CA ASN A 198 -5.13 26.81 16.68
C ASN A 198 -6.59 27.05 16.27
#